data_AF-A0A6N1Y9J1-F1
#
_entry.id   AF-A0A6N1Y9J1-F1
#
_cell.length_a   1.000
_cell.length_b   1.000
_cell.length_c   1.000
_cell.angle_alpha   90.00
_cell.angle_beta   90.00
_cell.angle_gamma   90.00
#
_symmetry.space_group_name_H-M   'P 1'
#
loop_
_entity.id
_entity.type
_entity.pdbx_description
1 polymer ?
#
loop_
_entity_poly.entity_id
_entity_poly.type
_entity_poly.pdbx_seq_one_letter_code
_entity_poly.pdbx_strand_id
1 'polypeptide(L)' 'MQLKNINQISGQIELATGLHIGAGSEEIHIGGIDNAVIKHPYTNQPYIPGSSLKGKMRSLLEWKAGLGMSTN' A
#
# COMPACT_ATOMS: atom_id res chain seq x y z
N MET A 1 9.90 -2.77 -29.19
CA MET A 1 9.11 -3.79 -28.45
C MET A 1 7.63 -3.51 -28.71
N GLN A 2 6.85 -4.53 -29.07
CA GLN A 2 5.40 -4.40 -29.25
C GLN A 2 4.66 -5.03 -28.06
N LEU A 3 3.62 -4.35 -27.57
CA LEU A 3 2.74 -4.88 -26.53
C LEU A 3 1.96 -6.07 -27.11
N LYS A 4 2.02 -7.22 -26.43
CA LYS A 4 1.29 -8.41 -26.86
C LYS A 4 -0.12 -8.48 -26.27
N ASN A 5 -0.26 -8.29 -24.95
CA ASN A 5 -1.54 -8.37 -24.22
C ASN A 5 -1.46 -7.60 -22.88
N ILE A 6 -2.62 -7.18 -22.36
CA ILE A 6 -2.80 -6.70 -20.98
C ILE A 6 -3.79 -7.64 -20.29
N ASN A 7 -3.39 -8.23 -19.17
CA ASN A 7 -4.26 -9.10 -18.38
C ASN A 7 -4.80 -8.32 -17.17
N GLN A 8 -6.12 -8.28 -17.01
CA GLN A 8 -6.79 -7.67 -15.86
C GLN A 8 -7.17 -8.74 -14.84
N ILE A 9 -6.79 -8.52 -13.58
CA ILE A 9 -7.17 -9.37 -12.44
C ILE A 9 -7.99 -8.51 -11.49
N SER A 10 -9.18 -8.99 -11.11
CA SER A 10 -10.10 -8.32 -10.20
C SER A 10 -10.47 -9.22 -9.03
N GLY A 11 -10.86 -8.60 -7.91
CA GLY A 11 -11.24 -9.29 -6.69
C GLY A 11 -11.53 -8.29 -5.57
N GLN A 12 -11.90 -8.81 -4.41
CA GLN A 12 -12.10 -8.04 -3.19
C GLN A 12 -11.12 -8.49 -2.13
N ILE A 13 -10.58 -7.55 -1.36
CA ILE A 13 -9.72 -7.83 -0.21
C ILE A 13 -10.58 -7.67 1.04
N GLU A 14 -10.80 -8.76 1.75
CA GLU A 14 -11.45 -8.75 3.06
C GLU A 14 -10.39 -8.59 4.15
N LEU A 15 -10.69 -7.74 5.13
CA LEU A 15 -9.82 -7.53 6.28
C LEU A 15 -10.16 -8.55 7.37
N ALA A 16 -9.28 -9.52 7.59
CA ALA A 16 -9.41 -10.45 8.71
C ALA A 16 -9.13 -9.79 10.08
N THR A 17 -8.36 -8.69 10.08
CA THR A 17 -8.02 -7.88 11.25
C THR A 17 -8.00 -6.39 10.89
N GLY A 18 -7.91 -5.52 11.90
CA GLY A 18 -7.75 -4.08 11.67
C GLY A 18 -6.51 -3.76 10.81
N LEU A 19 -6.70 -2.92 9.78
CA LEU A 19 -5.65 -2.48 8.87
C LEU A 19 -5.37 -0.99 9.06
N HIS A 20 -4.12 -0.67 9.36
CA HIS A 20 -3.62 0.69 9.40
C HIS A 20 -2.64 0.91 8.25
N ILE A 21 -2.87 1.94 7.43
CA ILE A 21 -1.93 2.45 6.45
C ILE A 21 -1.80 3.95 6.72
N GLY A 22 -0.62 4.39 7.16
CA GLY A 22 -0.38 5.79 7.48
C GLY A 22 -0.55 6.67 6.24
N ALA A 23 -1.21 7.81 6.42
CA ALA A 23 -0.99 8.94 5.53
C ALA A 23 0.48 9.37 5.71
N GLY A 24 1.14 9.84 4.65
CA GLY A 24 2.50 10.39 4.78
C GLY A 24 2.55 11.53 5.79
N SER A 25 3.73 12.11 6.00
CA SER A 25 3.95 13.28 6.88
C SER A 25 3.17 14.51 6.39
N GLU A 26 1.84 14.51 6.54
CA GLU A 26 1.07 15.73 6.51
C GLU A 26 1.59 16.59 7.66
N GLU A 27 1.91 17.85 7.36
CA GLU A 27 2.43 18.81 8.32
C GLU A 27 1.65 18.66 9.63
N ILE A 28 2.38 18.57 10.75
CA ILE A 28 1.80 18.44 12.08
C ILE A 28 0.96 19.71 12.32
N HIS A 29 -0.33 19.64 12.01
CA HIS A 29 -1.26 20.72 12.29
C HIS A 29 -1.50 20.74 13.79
N ILE A 30 -1.51 21.93 14.40
CA ILE A 30 -1.83 22.09 15.82
C ILE A 30 -3.27 21.59 16.03
N GLY A 31 -3.44 20.49 16.77
CA GLY A 31 -4.73 19.79 16.95
C GLY A 31 -5.00 18.64 15.96
N GLY A 32 -4.01 18.22 15.18
CA GLY A 32 -4.08 17.06 14.29
C GLY A 32 -4.24 15.73 15.05
N ILE A 33 -4.79 14.73 14.36
CA ILE A 33 -5.00 13.39 14.92
C ILE A 33 -3.68 12.63 14.88
N ASP A 34 -3.22 12.11 16.03
CA ASP A 34 -2.08 11.19 16.07
C ASP A 34 -2.40 9.91 15.26
N ASN A 35 -1.49 9.49 14.38
CA ASN A 35 -1.58 8.27 13.55
C ASN A 35 -2.80 8.23 12.60
N ALA A 36 -2.90 9.21 11.69
CA ALA A 36 -3.94 9.23 10.68
C ALA A 36 -3.83 8.05 9.66
N VAL A 37 -4.97 7.41 9.38
CA VAL A 37 -5.10 6.45 8.28
C VAL A 37 -5.31 7.19 6.96
N ILE A 38 -4.63 6.76 5.90
CA ILE A 38 -4.78 7.35 4.57
C ILE A 38 -6.22 7.24 4.08
N LYS A 39 -6.75 8.36 3.58
CA LYS A 39 -8.12 8.47 3.08
C LYS A 39 -8.13 8.95 1.64
N HIS A 40 -9.14 8.53 0.90
CA HIS A 40 -9.38 9.00 -0.45
C HIS A 40 -9.88 10.45 -0.41
N PRO A 41 -9.27 11.40 -1.15
CA PRO A 41 -9.49 12.85 -0.95
C PRO A 41 -10.92 13.31 -1.26
N TYR A 42 -11.66 12.57 -2.08
CA TYR A 42 -13.03 12.94 -2.47
C TYR A 42 -14.11 12.27 -1.62
N THR A 43 -13.82 11.11 -1.02
CA THR A 43 -14.82 10.32 -0.27
C THR A 43 -14.53 10.28 1.22
N ASN A 44 -13.33 10.70 1.64
CA ASN A 44 -12.82 10.60 3.01
C ASN A 44 -12.83 9.18 3.59
N GLN A 45 -12.97 8.15 2.74
CA GLN A 45 -12.94 6.75 3.14
C GLN A 45 -11.50 6.21 3.15
N PRO A 46 -11.14 5.34 4.11
CA PRO A 46 -9.85 4.67 4.09
C PRO A 46 -9.74 3.75 2.87
N TYR A 47 -8.54 3.64 2.31
CA TYR A 47 -8.28 2.77 1.15
C TYR A 47 -6.89 2.13 1.22
N ILE A 48 -6.68 1.07 0.45
CA ILE A 48 -5.37 0.45 0.25
C ILE A 48 -4.73 1.05 -1.00
N PRO A 49 -3.62 1.82 -0.89
CA PRO A 49 -2.95 2.38 -2.06
C PRO A 49 -2.34 1.28 -2.94
N GLY A 50 -2.44 1.43 -4.26
CA GLY A 50 -1.86 0.48 -5.21
C GLY A 50 -0.34 0.35 -5.08
N SER A 51 0.36 1.43 -4.70
CA SER A 51 1.80 1.40 -4.39
C SER A 51 2.11 0.54 -3.18
N SER A 52 1.32 0.63 -2.11
CA SER A 52 1.47 -0.17 -0.88
C SER A 52 1.26 -1.66 -1.16
N LEU A 53 0.20 -2.01 -1.89
CA LEU A 53 -0.08 -3.40 -2.28
C LEU A 53 1.06 -3.97 -3.16
N LYS A 54 1.45 -3.23 -4.19
CA LYS A 54 2.55 -3.60 -5.09
C LYS A 54 3.87 -3.78 -4.32
N GLY A 55 4.19 -2.86 -3.42
CA GLY A 55 5.42 -2.89 -2.62
C GLY A 55 5.49 -4.11 -1.71
N LYS A 56 4.39 -4.42 -1.01
CA LYS A 56 4.32 -5.61 -0.13
C LYS A 56 4.45 -6.91 -0.90
N MET A 57 3.77 -7.04 -2.05
CA MET A 57 3.91 -8.23 -2.89
C MET A 57 5.34 -8.40 -3.39
N ARG A 58 5.95 -7.31 -3.86
CA ARG A 58 7.34 -7.31 -4.33
C ARG A 58 8.29 -7.74 -3.23
N SER A 59 8.25 -7.12 -2.04
CA SER A 59 9.20 -7.42 -0.97
C SER A 59 9.07 -8.87 -0.47
N LEU A 60 7.85 -9.40 -0.38
CA LEU A 60 7.62 -10.80 -0.03
C LEU A 60 8.18 -11.77 -1.09
N LEU A 61 8.03 -11.44 -2.38
CA LEU A 61 8.58 -12.25 -3.47
C LEU A 61 10.11 -12.18 -3.54
N GLU A 62 10.70 -11.00 -3.36
CA GLU A 62 12.15 -10.83 -3.28
C GLU A 62 12.73 -11.64 -2.11
N TRP A 63 12.10 -11.56 -0.94
CA TRP A 63 12.50 -12.36 0.22
C TRP A 63 12.40 -13.87 -0.07
N LYS A 64 11.28 -14.33 -0.64
CA LYS A 64 11.09 -15.73 -1.04
C LYS A 64 12.12 -16.20 -2.07
N ALA A 65 12.53 -15.33 -2.99
CA ALA A 65 13.53 -15.64 -4.01
C ALA A 65 14.98 -15.59 -3.49
N GLY A 66 15.21 -15.27 -2.21
CA GLY A 66 16.55 -15.10 -1.65
C GLY A 66 17.24 -13.81 -2.09
N LEU A 67 16.48 -12.85 -2.63
CA LEU A 67 16.96 -11.54 -3.09
C LEU A 67 16.79 -10.45 -2.01
N GLY A 68 16.21 -10.81 -0.85
CA GLY A 68 15.91 -9.88 0.24
C GLY A 68 17.15 -9.43 1.01
N MET A 69 17.45 -8.13 0.90
CA MET A 69 18.33 -7.29 1.74
C MET A 69 19.70 -7.89 2.14
N SER A 70 20.74 -7.48 1.39
CA SER A 70 22.05 -7.22 2.01
C SER A 70 21.83 -6.18 3.09
N THR A 71 21.90 -6.59 4.35
CA THR A 71 22.05 -5.69 5.49
C THR A 71 23.40 -4.99 5.36
N ASN A 72 23.39 -3.66 5.25
CA ASN A 72 24.52 -2.85 5.72
C ASN A 72 24.16 -2.32 7.10
#